data_AF-A0A377QZC7-F1
#
_entry.id   AF-A0A377QZC7-F1
#
_cell.length_a   1.000
_cell.length_b   1.000
_cell.length_c   1.000
_cell.angle_alpha   90.00
_cell.angle_beta   90.00
_cell.angle_gamma   90.00
#
_symmetry.space_group_name_H-M   'P 1'
#
loop_
_entity.id
_entity.type
_entity.pdbx_description
1 polymer ?
#
loop_
_entity_poly.entity_id
_entity_poly.type
_entity_poly.pdbx_seq_one_letter_code
_entity_poly.pdbx_strand_id
1 'polypeptide(L)'
;MFHSKNTTVRRPDTTAAGLPGRLLRRLCLAFALLAATLSLAACGSPQRSDLVTIGGALLAAGVNEGLENEYMQRLQQAQNETEVRAVLQDQLDLLQKAVPALQNLNLKSEEGKSIRAKLVGGMEKMSGSLQKIQAADFDNAAVMQTAEAEMNAGVREVMAGMQEFAVVAKAHGIPFDEVLLQQKIKEAGAAE
;
A
#
# COMPACT_ATOMS: atom_id res chain seq x y z
N MET A 1 -43.44 -10.86 -36.39
CA MET A 1 -43.37 -10.82 -34.91
C MET A 1 -42.05 -11.46 -34.48
N PHE A 2 -41.30 -10.72 -33.65
CA PHE A 2 -40.09 -11.08 -32.90
C PHE A 2 -38.82 -11.54 -33.65
N HIS A 3 -37.96 -10.55 -33.93
CA HIS A 3 -36.51 -10.72 -34.08
C HIS A 3 -35.92 -11.19 -32.74
N SER A 4 -35.33 -12.39 -32.73
CA SER A 4 -34.51 -12.85 -31.61
C SER A 4 -33.16 -12.11 -31.66
N LYS A 5 -32.99 -11.11 -30.80
CA LYS A 5 -31.69 -10.46 -30.59
C LYS A 5 -30.79 -11.46 -29.87
N ASN A 6 -29.89 -12.07 -30.63
CA ASN A 6 -28.79 -12.85 -30.10
C ASN A 6 -27.83 -11.88 -29.39
N THR A 7 -28.11 -11.56 -28.13
CA THR A 7 -27.18 -10.85 -27.25
C THR A 7 -26.04 -11.80 -26.93
N THR A 8 -25.05 -11.82 -27.82
CA THR A 8 -23.69 -12.22 -27.48
C THR A 8 -23.26 -11.34 -26.32
N VAL A 9 -23.31 -11.90 -25.11
CA VAL A 9 -22.59 -11.34 -23.95
C VAL A 9 -21.13 -11.32 -24.39
N ARG A 10 -20.65 -10.15 -24.82
CA ARG A 10 -19.22 -9.92 -24.97
C ARG A 10 -18.64 -10.26 -23.60
N ARG A 11 -17.82 -11.31 -23.55
CA ARG A 11 -16.84 -11.43 -22.48
C ARG A 11 -16.17 -10.05 -22.40
N PRO A 12 -16.19 -9.34 -21.27
CA PRO A 12 -15.18 -8.31 -21.08
C PRO A 12 -13.86 -9.03 -21.34
N ASP A 13 -13.03 -8.47 -22.21
CA ASP A 13 -11.68 -8.97 -22.43
C ASP A 13 -10.96 -8.89 -21.07
N THR A 14 -11.10 -9.97 -20.29
CA THR A 14 -10.44 -10.21 -19.02
C THR A 14 -8.99 -10.55 -19.30
N THR A 15 -8.28 -9.62 -19.92
CA THR A 15 -6.93 -9.39 -19.47
C THR A 15 -7.06 -8.71 -18.11
N ALA A 16 -6.66 -9.40 -17.06
CA ALA A 16 -6.36 -8.85 -15.73
C ALA A 16 -5.21 -7.80 -15.78
N ALA A 17 -5.08 -7.08 -16.89
CA ALA A 17 -4.11 -6.06 -17.23
C ALA A 17 -4.77 -4.71 -17.56
N GLY A 18 -6.05 -4.52 -17.19
CA GLY A 18 -6.64 -3.20 -17.07
C GLY A 18 -5.98 -2.39 -15.95
N LEU A 19 -6.05 -1.07 -16.03
CA LEU A 19 -5.60 -0.09 -15.02
C LEU A 19 -5.70 -0.56 -13.56
N PRO A 20 -6.81 -1.16 -13.07
CA PRO A 20 -6.90 -1.69 -11.71
C PRO A 20 -5.77 -2.67 -11.37
N GLY A 21 -5.39 -3.59 -12.26
CA GLY A 21 -4.32 -4.56 -11.99
C GLY A 21 -2.93 -3.93 -11.82
N ARG A 22 -2.65 -2.80 -12.49
CA ARG A 22 -1.37 -2.06 -12.37
C ARG A 22 -1.35 -1.20 -11.11
N LEU A 23 -2.46 -0.53 -10.83
CA LEU A 23 -2.74 0.23 -9.61
C LEU A 23 -2.62 -0.62 -8.35
N LEU A 24 -3.23 -1.81 -8.38
CA LEU A 24 -3.32 -2.76 -7.27
C LEU A 24 -1.97 -3.37 -6.90
N ARG A 25 -1.13 -3.66 -7.90
CA ARG A 25 0.22 -4.18 -7.69
C ARG A 25 1.10 -3.19 -6.93
N ARG A 26 0.89 -1.87 -7.16
CA ARG A 26 1.63 -0.80 -6.48
C ARG A 26 1.21 -0.61 -5.03
N LEU A 27 -0.07 -0.86 -4.71
CA LEU A 27 -0.56 -0.78 -3.32
C LEU A 27 0.00 -1.90 -2.43
N CYS A 28 0.18 -3.09 -3.00
CA CYS A 28 0.65 -4.25 -2.25
C CYS A 28 2.13 -4.12 -1.81
N LEU A 29 2.97 -3.47 -2.64
CA LEU A 29 4.41 -3.28 -2.41
C LEU A 29 4.75 -2.41 -1.17
N ALA A 30 3.80 -1.61 -0.67
CA ALA A 30 4.00 -0.65 0.40
C ALA A 30 4.15 -1.28 1.81
N PHE A 31 3.74 -2.54 2.00
CA PHE A 31 3.44 -3.11 3.32
C PHE A 31 4.46 -4.13 3.85
N ALA A 32 5.45 -4.55 3.04
CA ALA A 32 6.25 -5.74 3.30
C ALA A 32 7.53 -5.56 4.17
N LEU A 33 7.75 -4.42 4.86
CA LEU A 33 9.12 -4.07 5.33
C LEU A 33 9.27 -3.68 6.81
N LEU A 34 8.25 -3.91 7.65
CA LEU A 34 8.28 -3.38 9.02
C LEU A 34 8.28 -4.44 10.13
N ALA A 35 8.41 -5.72 9.80
CA ALA A 35 8.25 -6.81 10.77
C ALA A 35 9.52 -7.17 11.57
N ALA A 36 10.70 -6.60 11.30
CA ALA A 36 11.97 -7.15 11.81
C ALA A 36 12.65 -6.37 12.96
N THR A 37 11.99 -5.50 13.72
CA THR A 37 12.68 -4.61 14.70
C THR A 37 12.40 -4.89 16.18
N LEU A 38 11.65 -5.94 16.52
CA LEU A 38 11.27 -6.25 17.90
C LEU A 38 12.30 -7.08 18.66
N SER A 39 13.47 -6.50 18.89
CA SER A 39 14.40 -6.91 19.96
C SER A 39 15.42 -5.80 20.11
N LEU A 40 15.36 -4.96 21.15
CA LEU A 40 16.52 -4.44 21.89
C LEU A 40 16.08 -3.41 22.96
N ALA A 41 16.74 -3.50 24.11
CA ALA A 41 16.49 -2.75 25.33
C ALA A 41 16.46 -1.22 25.13
N ALA A 42 15.65 -0.55 25.96
CA ALA A 42 15.29 0.87 25.94
C ALA A 42 16.42 1.89 26.25
N CYS A 43 17.69 1.51 26.08
CA CYS A 43 18.82 2.44 26.08
C CYS A 43 19.29 2.66 24.64
N GLY A 44 18.57 3.51 23.91
CA GLY A 44 18.87 3.86 22.52
C GLY A 44 18.43 5.28 22.19
N SER A 45 18.95 5.82 21.09
CA SER A 45 18.60 7.16 20.59
C SER A 45 17.08 7.34 20.41
N PRO A 46 16.54 8.58 20.49
CA PRO A 46 15.13 8.85 20.19
C PRO A 46 14.67 8.28 18.85
N GLN A 47 15.54 8.29 17.84
CA GLN A 47 15.32 7.69 16.53
C GLN A 47 15.04 6.19 16.63
N ARG A 48 15.85 5.44 17.39
CA ARG A 48 15.64 4.00 17.58
C ARG A 48 14.27 3.70 18.19
N SER A 49 13.89 4.46 19.21
CA SER A 49 12.58 4.34 19.87
C SER A 49 11.43 4.64 18.90
N ASP A 50 11.56 5.68 18.09
CA ASP A 50 10.53 6.09 17.14
C ASP A 50 10.35 5.06 16.02
N LEU A 51 11.43 4.49 15.47
CA LEU A 51 11.33 3.47 14.42
C LEU A 51 10.62 2.20 14.92
N VAL A 52 10.93 1.75 16.14
CA VAL A 52 10.23 0.60 16.77
C VAL A 52 8.75 0.93 16.97
N THR A 53 8.44 2.17 17.38
CA THR A 53 7.05 2.62 17.59
C THR A 53 6.27 2.66 16.27
N ILE A 54 6.88 3.17 15.19
CA ILE A 54 6.28 3.20 13.85
C ILE A 54 6.04 1.77 13.34
N GLY A 55 7.03 0.89 13.40
CA GLY A 55 6.89 -0.51 12.97
C GLY A 55 5.83 -1.26 13.77
N GLY A 56 5.83 -1.08 15.11
CA GLY A 56 4.83 -1.68 16.00
C GLY A 56 3.41 -1.20 15.72
N ALA A 57 3.21 0.08 15.40
CA ALA A 57 1.90 0.62 15.05
C ALA A 57 1.35 0.01 13.75
N LEU A 58 2.22 -0.19 12.76
CA LEU A 58 1.83 -0.78 11.48
C LEU A 58 1.52 -2.27 11.62
N LEU A 59 2.33 -3.01 12.38
CA LEU A 59 2.02 -4.41 12.74
C LEU A 59 0.68 -4.52 13.48
N ALA A 60 0.42 -3.64 14.46
CA ALA A 60 -0.84 -3.62 15.20
C ALA A 60 -2.05 -3.26 14.31
N ALA A 61 -1.85 -2.48 13.25
CA ALA A 61 -2.86 -2.19 12.25
C ALA A 61 -3.11 -3.36 11.27
N GLY A 62 -2.27 -4.41 11.32
CA GLY A 62 -2.39 -5.63 10.52
C GLY A 62 -1.37 -5.73 9.38
N VAL A 63 -0.51 -4.73 9.19
CA VAL A 63 0.52 -4.71 8.13
C VAL A 63 1.55 -5.81 8.38
N ASN A 64 1.76 -6.71 7.42
CA ASN A 64 2.73 -7.81 7.53
C ASN A 64 3.26 -8.23 6.15
N GLU A 65 4.35 -9.01 6.16
CA GLU A 65 5.12 -9.43 4.97
C GLU A 65 4.33 -10.32 3.99
N GLY A 66 3.20 -10.91 4.41
CA GLY A 66 2.37 -11.80 3.59
C GLY A 66 1.23 -11.10 2.84
N LEU A 67 0.81 -9.90 3.27
CA LEU A 67 -0.38 -9.24 2.74
C LEU A 67 -0.28 -8.94 1.24
N GLU A 68 0.91 -8.57 0.77
CA GLU A 68 1.12 -8.31 -0.65
C GLU A 68 0.77 -9.53 -1.49
N ASN A 69 1.33 -10.69 -1.12
CA ASN A 69 1.12 -11.93 -1.85
C ASN A 69 -0.33 -12.40 -1.73
N GLU A 70 -0.94 -12.25 -0.56
CA GLU A 70 -2.35 -12.60 -0.34
C GLU A 70 -3.26 -11.77 -1.25
N TYR A 71 -3.12 -10.44 -1.25
CA TYR A 71 -3.94 -9.58 -2.10
C TYR A 71 -3.70 -9.84 -3.58
N MET A 72 -2.44 -10.01 -4.00
CA MET A 72 -2.11 -10.33 -5.39
C MET A 72 -2.73 -11.66 -5.83
N GLN A 73 -2.67 -12.69 -4.98
CA GLN A 73 -3.26 -13.99 -5.27
C GLN A 73 -4.78 -13.87 -5.40
N ARG A 74 -5.44 -13.18 -4.46
CA ARG A 74 -6.90 -12.99 -4.48
C ARG A 74 -7.36 -12.21 -5.71
N LEU A 75 -6.59 -11.21 -6.14
CA LEU A 75 -6.87 -10.46 -7.37
C LEU A 75 -6.67 -11.29 -8.64
N GLN A 76 -5.65 -12.14 -8.69
CA GLN A 76 -5.43 -13.04 -9.82
C GLN A 76 -6.53 -14.10 -9.93
N GLN A 77 -7.12 -14.49 -8.79
CA GLN A 77 -8.21 -15.47 -8.73
C GLN A 77 -9.59 -14.84 -8.96
N ALA A 78 -9.71 -13.52 -8.84
CA ALA A 78 -10.97 -12.80 -9.00
C ALA A 78 -11.50 -12.96 -10.43
N GLN A 79 -12.74 -13.44 -10.57
CA GLN A 79 -13.40 -13.72 -11.84
C GLN A 79 -14.33 -12.61 -12.29
N ASN A 80 -14.68 -11.69 -11.39
CA ASN A 80 -15.65 -10.64 -11.62
C ASN A 80 -15.32 -9.38 -10.81
N GLU A 81 -16.01 -8.29 -11.13
CA GLU A 81 -15.82 -6.99 -10.51
C GLU A 81 -16.11 -7.00 -9.00
N THR A 82 -17.13 -7.74 -8.56
CA THR A 82 -17.49 -7.85 -7.13
C THR A 82 -16.34 -8.41 -6.31
N GLU A 83 -15.66 -9.45 -6.82
CA GLU A 83 -14.48 -10.04 -6.16
C GLU A 83 -13.29 -9.06 -6.15
N VAL A 84 -13.06 -8.32 -7.23
CA VAL A 84 -12.02 -7.26 -7.25
C VAL A 84 -12.32 -6.17 -6.22
N ARG A 85 -13.57 -5.71 -6.13
CA ARG A 85 -14.01 -4.71 -5.14
C ARG A 85 -13.88 -5.19 -3.70
N ALA A 86 -14.09 -6.48 -3.45
CA ALA A 86 -13.88 -7.06 -2.13
C ALA A 86 -12.41 -6.99 -1.71
N VAL A 87 -11.47 -7.29 -2.61
CA VAL A 87 -10.04 -7.16 -2.31
C VAL A 87 -9.62 -5.71 -2.12
N LEU A 88 -10.14 -4.79 -2.96
CA LEU A 88 -9.92 -3.35 -2.80
C LEU A 88 -10.47 -2.82 -1.46
N GLN A 89 -11.59 -3.37 -0.99
CA GLN A 89 -12.16 -3.02 0.30
C GLN A 89 -11.24 -3.44 1.44
N ASP A 90 -10.72 -4.66 1.42
CA ASP A 90 -9.81 -5.13 2.48
C ASP A 90 -8.53 -4.29 2.55
N GLN A 91 -8.03 -3.86 1.39
CA GLN A 91 -6.90 -2.93 1.31
C GLN A 91 -7.23 -1.55 1.88
N LEU A 92 -8.44 -1.03 1.59
CA LEU A 92 -8.92 0.22 2.15
C LEU A 92 -9.08 0.13 3.68
N ASP A 93 -9.64 -0.96 4.19
CA ASP A 93 -9.82 -1.21 5.61
C ASP A 93 -8.48 -1.26 6.35
N LEU A 94 -7.46 -1.88 5.74
CA LEU A 94 -6.10 -1.88 6.28
C LEU A 94 -5.54 -0.46 6.39
N LEU A 95 -5.67 0.35 5.33
CA LEU A 95 -5.20 1.73 5.32
C LEU A 95 -5.96 2.60 6.33
N GLN A 96 -7.27 2.39 6.47
CA GLN A 96 -8.10 3.09 7.45
C GLN A 96 -7.75 2.74 8.91
N LYS A 97 -7.09 1.60 9.15
CA LYS A 97 -6.50 1.26 10.46
C LYS A 97 -5.09 1.83 10.61
N ALA A 98 -4.26 1.72 9.57
CA ALA A 98 -2.86 2.12 9.59
C ALA A 98 -2.64 3.63 9.74
N VAL A 99 -3.42 4.44 9.00
CA VAL A 99 -3.33 5.91 9.04
C VAL A 99 -3.51 6.46 10.46
N PRO A 100 -4.63 6.20 11.17
CA PRO A 100 -4.79 6.71 12.52
C PRO A 100 -3.81 6.08 13.51
N ALA A 101 -3.41 4.81 13.34
CA ALA A 101 -2.39 4.19 14.18
C ALA A 101 -1.06 4.95 14.11
N LEU A 102 -0.65 5.39 12.93
CA LEU A 102 0.53 6.22 12.73
C LEU A 102 0.35 7.66 13.22
N GLN A 103 -0.78 8.31 12.90
CA GLN A 103 -1.03 9.70 13.28
C GLN A 103 -1.00 9.91 14.80
N ASN A 104 -1.50 8.93 15.56
CA ASN A 104 -1.56 8.98 17.02
C ASN A 104 -0.21 8.73 17.72
N LEU A 105 0.87 8.44 16.97
CA LEU A 105 2.18 8.23 17.56
C LEU A 105 2.79 9.53 18.08
N ASN A 106 3.25 9.48 19.33
CA ASN A 106 4.04 10.55 19.94
C ASN A 106 5.54 10.30 19.73
N LEU A 107 6.04 10.78 18.59
CA LEU A 107 7.43 10.59 18.15
C LEU A 107 8.33 11.70 18.65
N LYS A 108 9.55 11.34 19.06
CA LYS A 108 10.48 12.24 19.76
C LYS A 108 11.50 12.90 18.83
N SER A 109 11.93 12.20 17.80
CA SER A 109 12.90 12.63 16.80
C SER A 109 12.23 13.31 15.61
N GLU A 110 12.96 14.23 14.96
CA GLU A 110 12.47 14.86 13.72
C GLU A 110 12.43 13.85 12.57
N GLU A 111 13.37 12.91 12.53
CA GLU A 111 13.39 11.83 11.55
C GLU A 111 12.17 10.91 11.73
N GLY A 112 11.83 10.54 12.97
CA GLY A 112 10.62 9.77 13.25
C GLY A 112 9.35 10.49 12.79
N LYS A 113 9.21 11.78 13.11
CA LYS A 113 8.06 12.61 12.67
C LYS A 113 7.99 12.72 11.14
N SER A 114 9.14 12.87 10.49
CA SER A 114 9.28 12.95 9.03
C SER A 114 8.86 11.64 8.35
N ILE A 115 9.36 10.50 8.84
CA ILE A 115 8.96 9.17 8.36
C ILE A 115 7.46 8.98 8.51
N ARG A 116 6.91 9.23 9.70
CA ARG A 116 5.46 9.15 9.96
C ARG A 116 4.67 10.02 8.98
N ALA A 117 5.08 11.26 8.76
CA ALA A 117 4.39 12.17 7.86
C ALA A 117 4.35 11.64 6.41
N LYS A 118 5.45 11.08 5.92
CA LYS A 118 5.52 10.48 4.57
C LYS A 118 4.67 9.22 4.47
N LEU A 119 4.72 8.34 5.47
CA LEU A 119 3.89 7.13 5.50
C LEU A 119 2.39 7.48 5.55
N VAL A 120 1.99 8.39 6.45
CA VAL A 120 0.61 8.85 6.58
C VAL A 120 0.14 9.53 5.28
N GLY A 121 0.89 10.50 4.77
CA GLY A 121 0.51 11.23 3.55
C GLY A 121 0.39 10.32 2.33
N GLY A 122 1.24 9.30 2.24
CA GLY A 122 1.18 8.30 1.19
C GLY A 122 -0.03 7.36 1.33
N MET A 123 -0.26 6.85 2.54
CA MET A 123 -1.41 6.00 2.86
C MET A 123 -2.76 6.72 2.69
N GLU A 124 -2.84 8.00 3.03
CA GLU A 124 -4.04 8.82 2.81
C GLU A 124 -4.37 8.95 1.32
N LYS A 125 -3.38 9.24 0.48
CA LYS A 125 -3.57 9.30 -0.99
C LYS A 125 -4.05 7.96 -1.55
N MET A 126 -3.41 6.86 -1.13
CA MET A 126 -3.81 5.52 -1.53
C MET A 126 -5.25 5.21 -1.09
N SER A 127 -5.60 5.52 0.16
CA SER A 127 -6.95 5.27 0.68
C SER A 127 -8.02 6.10 -0.05
N GLY A 128 -7.72 7.36 -0.37
CA GLY A 128 -8.59 8.23 -1.18
C GLY A 128 -8.77 7.72 -2.61
N SER A 129 -7.70 7.18 -3.22
CA SER A 129 -7.80 6.53 -4.54
C SER A 129 -8.68 5.29 -4.50
N LEU A 130 -8.52 4.42 -3.49
CA LEU A 130 -9.38 3.25 -3.32
C LEU A 130 -10.84 3.63 -3.10
N GLN A 131 -11.12 4.66 -2.29
CA GLN A 131 -12.48 5.17 -2.09
C GLN A 131 -13.12 5.65 -3.40
N LYS A 132 -12.36 6.36 -4.25
CA LYS A 132 -12.82 6.80 -5.57
C LYS A 132 -13.13 5.62 -6.48
N ILE A 133 -12.26 4.61 -6.53
CA ILE A 133 -12.48 3.39 -7.33
C ILE A 133 -13.71 2.63 -6.81
N GLN A 134 -13.89 2.53 -5.49
CA GLN A 134 -15.05 1.85 -4.89
C GLN A 134 -16.37 2.55 -5.20
N ALA A 135 -16.37 3.89 -5.31
CA ALA A 135 -17.57 4.68 -5.59
C ALA A 135 -17.90 4.82 -7.09
N ALA A 136 -16.96 4.47 -7.99
CA ALA A 136 -17.11 4.67 -9.43
C ALA A 136 -17.37 3.37 -10.18
N ASP A 137 -17.96 3.49 -11.36
CA ASP A 137 -17.95 2.45 -12.38
C ASP A 137 -16.50 2.23 -12.88
N PHE A 138 -16.09 0.97 -13.05
CA PHE A 138 -14.76 0.63 -13.54
C PHE A 138 -14.51 1.12 -14.96
N ASP A 139 -15.57 1.33 -15.75
CA ASP A 139 -15.49 1.91 -17.09
C ASP A 139 -15.31 3.45 -17.08
N ASN A 140 -15.36 4.10 -15.91
CA ASN A 140 -15.13 5.53 -15.78
C ASN A 140 -13.62 5.87 -15.86
N ALA A 141 -13.13 6.00 -17.10
CA ALA A 141 -11.72 6.28 -17.39
C ALA A 141 -11.15 7.51 -16.67
N ALA A 142 -11.95 8.58 -16.51
CA ALA A 142 -11.48 9.80 -15.84
C ALA A 142 -11.23 9.59 -14.33
N VAL A 143 -12.11 8.84 -13.66
CA VAL A 143 -11.92 8.48 -12.25
C VAL A 143 -10.73 7.53 -12.11
N MET A 144 -10.63 6.52 -12.98
CA MET A 144 -9.53 5.56 -12.95
C MET A 144 -8.16 6.23 -13.16
N GLN A 145 -8.07 7.18 -14.10
CA GLN A 145 -6.83 7.94 -14.34
C GLN A 145 -6.45 8.83 -13.15
N THR A 146 -7.43 9.49 -12.53
CA THR A 146 -7.19 10.33 -11.34
C THR A 146 -6.75 9.48 -10.15
N ALA A 147 -7.44 8.36 -9.90
CA ALA A 147 -7.08 7.41 -8.87
C ALA A 147 -5.69 6.81 -9.12
N GLU A 148 -5.31 6.57 -10.38
CA GLU A 148 -3.95 6.15 -10.74
C GLU A 148 -2.89 7.17 -10.36
N ALA A 149 -3.08 8.43 -10.74
CA ALA A 149 -2.12 9.48 -10.43
C ALA A 149 -1.91 9.65 -8.91
N GLU A 150 -3.01 9.63 -8.14
CA GLU A 150 -2.98 9.75 -6.69
C GLU A 150 -2.38 8.52 -6.01
N MET A 151 -2.73 7.32 -6.45
CA MET A 151 -2.13 6.09 -5.96
C MET A 151 -0.62 6.11 -6.16
N ASN A 152 -0.17 6.54 -7.34
CA ASN A 152 1.25 6.63 -7.67
C ASN A 152 1.98 7.65 -6.82
N ALA A 153 1.34 8.80 -6.55
CA ALA A 153 1.85 9.77 -5.60
C ALA A 153 1.93 9.18 -4.19
N GLY A 154 0.90 8.45 -3.77
CA GLY A 154 0.85 7.79 -2.46
C GLY A 154 1.97 6.76 -2.28
N VAL A 155 2.17 5.90 -3.28
CA VAL A 155 3.24 4.88 -3.30
C VAL A 155 4.62 5.53 -3.24
N ARG A 156 4.85 6.60 -4.01
CA ARG A 156 6.13 7.34 -3.94
C ARG A 156 6.40 7.91 -2.55
N GLU A 157 5.38 8.47 -1.90
CA GLU A 157 5.53 9.01 -0.54
C GLU A 157 5.79 7.92 0.50
N VAL A 158 5.07 6.79 0.44
CA VAL A 158 5.36 5.65 1.32
C VAL A 158 6.78 5.15 1.09
N MET A 159 7.21 4.99 -0.16
CA MET A 159 8.57 4.56 -0.47
C MET A 159 9.64 5.55 0.01
N ALA A 160 9.37 6.86 -0.05
CA ALA A 160 10.26 7.87 0.51
C ALA A 160 10.33 7.75 2.05
N GLY A 161 9.21 7.50 2.72
CA GLY A 161 9.17 7.23 4.17
C GLY A 161 9.95 5.96 4.54
N MET A 162 9.80 4.89 3.75
CA MET A 162 10.52 3.62 3.96
C MET A 162 12.02 3.74 3.70
N GLN A 163 12.45 4.53 2.72
CA GLN A 163 13.86 4.82 2.48
C GLN A 163 14.48 5.57 3.67
N GLU A 164 13.79 6.58 4.19
CA GLU A 164 14.25 7.31 5.37
C GLU A 164 14.28 6.42 6.61
N PHE A 165 13.27 5.55 6.79
CA PHE A 165 13.27 4.52 7.83
C PHE A 165 14.53 3.66 7.76
N ALA A 166 14.89 3.16 6.57
CA ALA A 166 16.06 2.32 6.38
C ALA A 166 17.38 3.04 6.69
N VAL A 167 17.51 4.29 6.24
CA VAL A 167 18.69 5.12 6.52
C VAL A 167 18.87 5.31 8.03
N VAL A 168 17.80 5.66 8.74
CA VAL A 168 17.82 5.87 10.20
C VAL A 168 18.04 4.54 10.93
N ALA A 169 17.44 3.44 10.48
CA ALA A 169 17.63 2.11 11.04
C ALA A 169 19.12 1.70 10.99
N LYS A 170 19.75 1.87 9.82
CA LYS A 170 21.17 1.58 9.59
C LYS A 170 22.07 2.44 10.48
N ALA A 171 21.79 3.74 10.57
CA ALA A 171 22.54 4.66 11.42
C ALA A 171 22.50 4.30 12.91
N HIS A 172 21.45 3.61 13.35
CA HIS A 172 21.24 3.23 14.75
C HIS A 172 21.35 1.71 15.03
N GLY A 173 21.92 0.95 14.09
CA GLY A 173 22.17 -0.49 14.26
C GLY A 173 20.89 -1.30 14.48
N ILE A 174 19.79 -0.90 13.86
CA ILE A 174 18.57 -1.70 13.76
C ILE A 174 18.71 -2.57 12.50
N PRO A 175 18.57 -3.92 12.62
CA PRO A 175 18.61 -4.79 11.46
C PRO A 175 17.49 -4.41 10.49
N PHE A 176 17.84 -4.21 9.23
CA PHE A 176 16.91 -3.83 8.18
C PHE A 176 17.34 -4.54 6.89
N ASP A 177 16.40 -5.19 6.20
CA ASP A 177 16.67 -5.85 4.93
C ASP A 177 16.69 -4.81 3.79
N GLU A 178 17.85 -4.19 3.61
CA GLU A 178 18.09 -3.20 2.57
C GLU A 178 17.93 -3.81 1.16
N VAL A 179 18.22 -5.11 0.99
CA VAL A 179 18.07 -5.79 -0.30
C VAL A 179 16.60 -5.94 -0.66
N LEU A 180 15.78 -6.39 0.29
CA LEU A 180 14.34 -6.48 0.11
C LEU A 180 13.71 -5.10 -0.16
N LEU A 181 14.12 -4.06 0.57
CA LEU A 181 13.66 -2.69 0.31
C LEU A 181 14.02 -2.24 -1.11
N GLN A 182 15.28 -2.40 -1.54
CA GLN A 182 15.71 -2.00 -2.87
C GLN A 182 15.01 -2.81 -3.98
N GLN A 183 14.73 -4.09 -3.73
CA GLN A 183 13.91 -4.90 -4.63
C GLN A 183 12.49 -4.33 -4.74
N LYS A 184 11.84 -4.01 -3.60
CA LYS A 184 10.48 -3.45 -3.58
C LYS A 184 10.40 -2.06 -4.23
N ILE A 185 11.43 -1.22 -4.05
CA ILE A 185 11.55 0.07 -4.75
C ILE A 185 11.65 -0.15 -6.26
N LYS A 186 12.47 -1.11 -6.71
CA LYS A 186 12.58 -1.45 -8.13
C LYS A 186 11.27 -2.00 -8.68
N GLU A 187 10.57 -2.87 -7.95
CA GLU A 187 9.26 -3.39 -8.33
C GLU A 187 8.20 -2.28 -8.42
N ALA A 188 8.28 -1.28 -7.53
CA ALA A 188 7.40 -0.11 -7.54
C ALA A 188 7.74 0.90 -8.66
N GLY A 189 9.01 1.05 -9.01
CA GLY A 189 9.52 1.98 -10.04
C GLY A 189 9.57 1.42 -11.46
N ALA A 190 9.67 0.09 -11.64
CA ALA A 190 9.75 -0.56 -12.96
C ALA A 190 8.38 -0.77 -13.64
N ALA A 191 7.32 -0.16 -13.11
CA ALA A 191 5.98 -0.21 -13.69
C ALA A 191 5.66 0.99 -14.60
N GLU A 192 6.66 1.80 -14.98
CA GLU A 192 6.55 2.89 -15.97
C GLU A 192 6.62 2.36 -17.42
#